data_AF-A0A6A2ZIW8-F1
#
_entry.id   AF-A0A6A2ZIW8-F1
#
_cell.length_a   1.000
_cell.length_b   1.000
_cell.length_c   1.000
_cell.angle_alpha   90.00
_cell.angle_beta   90.00
_cell.angle_gamma   90.00
#
_symmetry.space_group_name_H-M   'P 1'
#
loop_
_entity.id
_entity.type
_entity.pdbx_description
1 polymer ?
#
loop_
_entity_poly.entity_id
_entity_poly.type
_entity_poly.pdbx_seq_one_letter_code
_entity_poly.pdbx_strand_id
1 'polypeptide(L)'
;MALNPQLLPNGMPVPFTNEMFVLVRNGVEFEVDKIPGSQGGRVKAWGTIYLSNIRIVFVASHPVGNFFAFDMPLLYVHGEKFNQPIFHCNNISGQVEPVFPENEHRALYSTHSLKILFKEGGCGTFVPLFLNLISSVRRYNQVNHEPQPRTDPLQAAQTPVDEMMRHAYVDPNDPTKIFLQQPTTESQLRRRTIIAWPNATISFLSCPLSPPEFM
;
A
#
# COMPACT_ATOMS: atom_id res chain seq x y z
N MET A 1 -6.51 -4.80 -10.99
CA MET A 1 -7.67 -3.89 -10.88
C MET A 1 -8.91 -4.75 -10.70
N ALA A 2 -9.95 -4.22 -10.08
CA ALA A 2 -11.24 -4.89 -9.98
C ALA A 2 -12.37 -3.87 -10.10
N LEU A 3 -13.34 -4.17 -10.97
CA LEU A 3 -14.62 -3.48 -10.97
C LEU A 3 -15.43 -3.98 -9.77
N ASN A 4 -16.00 -3.06 -8.99
CA ASN A 4 -16.91 -3.38 -7.89
C ASN A 4 -16.31 -4.34 -6.84
N PRO A 5 -15.16 -3.99 -6.23
CA PRO A 5 -14.57 -4.79 -5.14
C PRO A 5 -15.53 -4.93 -3.95
N GLN A 6 -15.30 -5.94 -3.11
CA GLN A 6 -16.07 -6.11 -1.88
C GLN A 6 -15.87 -4.92 -0.93
N LEU A 7 -16.98 -4.46 -0.37
CA LEU A 7 -17.02 -3.40 0.62
C LEU A 7 -17.54 -3.95 1.94
N LEU A 8 -17.03 -3.42 3.04
CA LEU A 8 -17.57 -3.62 4.38
C LEU A 8 -18.97 -2.97 4.49
N PRO A 9 -19.79 -3.33 5.49
CA PRO A 9 -21.11 -2.73 5.68
C PRO A 9 -21.11 -1.20 5.84
N ASN A 10 -19.97 -0.63 6.27
CA ASN A 10 -19.78 0.81 6.38
C ASN A 10 -19.31 1.50 5.08
N GLY A 11 -19.23 0.77 3.96
CA GLY A 11 -18.83 1.28 2.66
C GLY A 11 -17.32 1.38 2.42
N MET A 12 -16.48 1.01 3.40
CA MET A 12 -15.03 0.96 3.17
C MET A 12 -14.65 -0.29 2.37
N PRO A 13 -13.60 -0.24 1.52
CA PRO A 13 -13.11 -1.44 0.85
C PRO A 13 -12.60 -2.46 1.85
N VAL A 14 -12.86 -3.75 1.60
CA VAL A 14 -12.34 -4.83 2.42
C VAL A 14 -10.81 -4.90 2.24
N PRO A 15 -10.00 -4.75 3.31
CA PRO A 15 -8.55 -4.77 3.19
C PRO A 15 -8.01 -6.17 2.88
N PHE A 16 -6.94 -6.25 2.09
CA PHE A 16 -6.14 -7.47 1.96
C PHE A 16 -5.29 -7.70 3.22
N THR A 17 -4.75 -8.91 3.37
CA THR A 17 -3.81 -9.23 4.45
C THR A 17 -2.61 -8.28 4.41
N ASN A 18 -2.31 -7.62 5.54
CA ASN A 18 -1.25 -6.60 5.67
C ASN A 18 -1.45 -5.33 4.82
N GLU A 19 -2.66 -5.11 4.30
CA GLU A 19 -3.03 -3.84 3.69
C GLU A 19 -3.34 -2.80 4.77
N MET A 20 -2.74 -1.63 4.63
CA MET A 20 -2.94 -0.49 5.52
C MET A 20 -3.47 0.70 4.71
N PHE A 21 -4.64 1.19 5.07
CA PHE A 21 -5.17 2.43 4.51
C PHE A 21 -4.44 3.63 5.10
N VAL A 22 -3.80 4.40 4.22
CA VAL A 22 -2.96 5.55 4.57
C VAL A 22 -3.78 6.84 4.58
N LEU A 23 -4.74 6.97 3.65
CA LEU A 23 -5.54 8.18 3.49
C LEU A 23 -6.91 7.89 2.90
N VAL A 24 -7.92 8.64 3.35
CA VAL A 24 -9.28 8.64 2.78
C VAL A 24 -9.63 10.06 2.34
N ARG A 25 -10.14 10.20 1.12
CA ARG A 25 -10.49 11.48 0.52
C ARG A 25 -11.90 11.45 -0.06
N ASN A 26 -12.83 12.05 0.67
CA ASN A 26 -14.18 12.34 0.19
C ASN A 26 -14.16 13.51 -0.80
N GLY A 27 -15.27 13.72 -1.52
CA GLY A 27 -15.47 14.93 -2.31
C GLY A 27 -14.69 14.94 -3.62
N VAL A 28 -14.49 13.75 -4.20
CA VAL A 28 -13.83 13.59 -5.49
C VAL A 28 -14.84 13.23 -6.57
N GLU A 29 -14.58 13.70 -7.79
CA GLU A 29 -15.24 13.21 -8.98
C GLU A 29 -14.27 12.29 -9.71
N PHE A 30 -14.70 11.07 -9.97
CA PHE A 30 -13.92 10.02 -10.61
C PHE A 30 -14.47 9.73 -11.99
N GLU A 31 -13.58 9.65 -12.97
CA GLU A 31 -13.89 9.27 -14.34
C GLU A 31 -13.01 8.08 -14.72
N VAL A 32 -13.62 7.07 -15.34
CA VAL A 32 -12.93 5.89 -15.86
C VAL A 32 -13.58 5.45 -17.16
N ASP A 33 -12.77 5.07 -18.14
CA ASP A 33 -13.24 4.54 -19.42
C ASP A 33 -13.31 3.00 -19.42
N LYS A 34 -13.81 2.45 -20.52
CA LYS A 34 -13.93 1.02 -20.83
C LYS A 34 -14.61 0.17 -19.76
N ILE A 35 -15.56 0.75 -19.00
CA ILE A 35 -16.36 0.00 -18.03
C ILE A 35 -17.45 -0.81 -18.76
N PRO A 36 -17.46 -2.15 -18.64
CA PRO A 36 -18.48 -3.00 -19.23
C PRO A 36 -19.89 -2.61 -18.76
N GLY A 37 -20.83 -2.52 -19.70
CA GLY A 37 -22.23 -2.20 -19.40
C GLY A 37 -22.56 -0.72 -19.18
N SER A 38 -21.58 0.19 -19.27
CA SER A 38 -21.84 1.63 -19.30
C SER A 38 -22.10 2.12 -20.74
N GLN A 39 -23.15 2.92 -20.96
CA GLN A 39 -23.45 3.50 -22.27
C GLN A 39 -22.28 4.40 -22.71
N GLY A 40 -21.54 3.97 -23.72
CA GLY A 40 -20.34 4.68 -24.21
C GLY A 40 -19.04 4.34 -23.47
N GLY A 41 -19.04 3.31 -22.61
CA GLY A 41 -17.83 2.79 -21.96
C GLY A 41 -17.23 3.71 -20.88
N ARG A 42 -17.73 4.93 -20.68
CA ARG A 42 -17.19 5.88 -19.71
C ARG A 42 -18.15 6.06 -18.55
N VAL A 43 -17.62 5.92 -17.34
CA VAL A 43 -18.33 6.20 -16.10
C VAL A 43 -17.76 7.46 -15.47
N LYS A 44 -18.66 8.29 -14.94
CA LYS A 44 -18.36 9.47 -14.16
C LYS A 44 -19.20 9.45 -12.89
N ALA A 45 -18.56 9.50 -11.73
CA ALA A 45 -19.23 9.37 -10.44
C ALA A 45 -18.58 10.26 -9.37
N TRP A 46 -19.40 10.75 -8.44
CA TRP A 46 -18.92 11.40 -7.23
C TRP A 46 -18.68 10.36 -6.13
N GLY A 47 -17.66 10.53 -5.30
CA GLY A 47 -17.37 9.57 -4.27
C GLY A 47 -16.17 9.86 -3.38
N THR A 48 -15.64 8.77 -2.86
CA THR A 48 -14.55 8.72 -1.90
C THR A 48 -13.42 7.89 -2.47
N ILE A 49 -12.19 8.37 -2.33
CA ILE A 49 -10.99 7.61 -2.63
C ILE A 49 -10.33 7.12 -1.35
N TYR A 50 -10.00 5.84 -1.33
CA TYR A 50 -9.21 5.19 -0.31
C TYR A 50 -7.83 4.88 -0.89
N LEU A 51 -6.78 5.40 -0.27
CA LEU A 51 -5.39 5.16 -0.63
C LEU A 51 -4.77 4.26 0.43
N SER A 52 -4.29 3.09 0.02
CA SER A 52 -3.53 2.17 0.87
C SER A 52 -2.07 2.10 0.44
N ASN A 53 -1.29 1.31 1.17
CA ASN A 53 0.10 0.99 0.81
C ASN A 53 0.23 0.19 -0.49
N ILE A 54 -0.85 -0.40 -1.03
CA ILE A 54 -0.79 -1.28 -2.22
C ILE A 54 -1.76 -0.90 -3.35
N ARG A 55 -2.83 -0.15 -3.09
CA ARG A 55 -3.83 0.23 -4.10
C ARG A 55 -4.55 1.54 -3.79
N ILE A 56 -5.23 2.07 -4.80
CA ILE A 56 -6.29 3.05 -4.67
C ILE A 56 -7.62 2.36 -4.92
N VAL A 57 -8.63 2.67 -4.12
CA VAL A 57 -10.01 2.28 -4.37
C VAL A 57 -10.90 3.52 -4.42
N PHE A 58 -11.62 3.70 -5.53
CA PHE A 58 -12.72 4.65 -5.59
C PHE A 58 -14.02 3.95 -5.17
N VAL A 59 -14.82 4.60 -4.33
CA VAL A 59 -16.17 4.16 -3.94
C VAL A 59 -17.14 5.29 -4.24
N ALA A 60 -18.14 5.02 -5.09
CA ALA A 60 -19.16 5.99 -5.46
C ALA A 60 -20.08 6.28 -4.28
N SER A 61 -20.43 7.56 -4.07
CA SER A 61 -21.44 7.94 -3.07
C SER A 61 -22.83 7.38 -3.42
N HIS A 62 -23.12 7.31 -4.72
CA HIS A 62 -24.31 6.67 -5.26
C HIS A 62 -23.89 5.82 -6.47
N PRO A 63 -24.31 4.55 -6.57
CA PRO A 63 -24.02 3.73 -7.73
C PRO A 63 -24.50 4.36 -9.05
N VAL A 64 -23.70 4.23 -10.10
CA VAL A 64 -24.03 4.67 -11.47
C VAL A 64 -24.27 3.44 -12.32
N GLY A 65 -25.53 3.06 -12.49
CA GLY A 65 -25.89 1.76 -13.05
C GLY A 65 -25.34 0.64 -12.16
N ASN A 66 -24.57 -0.27 -12.74
CA ASN A 66 -23.92 -1.35 -11.99
C ASN A 66 -22.59 -0.93 -11.35
N PHE A 67 -22.08 0.27 -11.61
CA PHE A 67 -20.80 0.73 -11.09
C PHE A 67 -20.97 1.35 -9.70
N PHE A 68 -20.31 0.80 -8.68
CA PHE A 68 -20.31 1.36 -7.32
C PHE A 68 -18.91 1.53 -6.74
N ALA A 69 -17.91 0.81 -7.23
CA ALA A 69 -16.53 0.99 -6.80
C ALA A 69 -15.54 0.53 -7.88
N PHE A 70 -14.30 1.03 -7.80
CA PHE A 70 -13.23 0.68 -8.74
C PHE A 70 -11.88 0.59 -8.02
N ASP A 71 -11.25 -0.56 -8.14
CA ASP A 71 -10.00 -0.93 -7.49
C ASP A 71 -8.81 -0.83 -8.45
N MET A 72 -7.75 -0.13 -8.03
CA MET A 72 -6.58 0.19 -8.84
C MET A 72 -5.29 -0.09 -8.05
N PRO A 73 -4.65 -1.25 -8.24
CA PRO A 73 -3.38 -1.55 -7.58
C PRO A 73 -2.28 -0.59 -8.05
N LEU A 74 -1.54 -0.02 -7.09
CA LEU A 74 -0.53 1.01 -7.35
C LEU A 74 0.55 0.56 -8.34
N LEU A 75 0.87 -0.74 -8.34
CA LEU A 75 1.85 -1.34 -9.25
C LEU A 75 1.43 -1.22 -10.73
N TYR A 76 0.14 -1.25 -11.03
CA TYR A 76 -0.41 -1.26 -12.39
C TYR A 76 -0.94 0.09 -12.85
N VAL A 77 -1.03 1.08 -11.94
CA VAL A 77 -1.26 2.47 -12.32
C VAL A 77 0.01 3.02 -12.96
N HIS A 78 -0.11 3.83 -14.01
CA HIS A 78 1.00 4.48 -14.71
C HIS A 78 0.55 5.74 -15.48
N GLY A 79 1.52 6.50 -15.98
CA GLY A 79 1.24 7.75 -16.72
C GLY A 79 0.59 8.82 -15.84
N GLU A 80 0.90 8.83 -14.54
CA GLU A 80 0.34 9.77 -13.58
C GLU A 80 0.71 11.20 -13.96
N LYS A 81 -0.30 12.06 -14.10
CA LYS A 81 -0.12 13.48 -14.38
C LYS A 81 -1.00 14.29 -13.46
N PHE A 82 -0.39 15.20 -12.71
CA PHE A 82 -1.11 16.20 -11.91
C PHE A 82 -1.32 17.48 -12.74
N ASN A 83 -2.55 17.97 -12.78
CA ASN A 83 -2.92 19.18 -13.50
C ASN A 83 -3.52 20.21 -12.51
N GLN A 84 -2.97 21.43 -12.51
CA GLN A 84 -3.40 22.56 -11.68
C GLN A 84 -3.95 23.71 -12.53
N PRO A 85 -5.16 23.56 -13.10
CA PRO A 85 -5.78 24.63 -13.88
C PRO A 85 -6.18 25.82 -12.98
N ILE A 86 -6.05 27.04 -13.50
CA ILE A 86 -6.36 28.28 -12.76
C ILE A 86 -7.87 28.45 -12.51
N PHE A 87 -8.71 28.02 -13.46
CA PHE A 87 -10.17 28.21 -13.43
C PHE A 87 -10.97 26.90 -13.26
N HIS A 88 -10.30 25.79 -12.94
CA HIS A 88 -10.94 24.48 -12.75
C HIS A 88 -10.36 23.79 -11.53
N CYS A 89 -10.94 22.66 -11.12
CA CYS A 89 -10.41 21.86 -10.02
C CYS A 89 -9.10 21.16 -10.41
N ASN A 90 -8.20 21.07 -9.43
CA ASN A 90 -7.01 20.23 -9.54
C ASN A 90 -7.43 18.78 -9.81
N ASN A 91 -6.66 18.09 -10.66
CA ASN A 91 -6.95 16.70 -11.01
C ASN A 91 -5.68 15.89 -11.25
N ILE A 92 -5.79 14.59 -11.02
CA ILE A 92 -4.81 13.59 -11.43
C ILE A 92 -5.42 12.78 -12.57
N SER A 93 -4.67 12.62 -13.65
CA SER A 93 -4.99 11.64 -14.69
C SER A 93 -3.96 10.52 -14.69
N GLY A 94 -4.36 9.34 -15.15
CA GLY A 94 -3.45 8.22 -15.32
C GLY A 94 -4.08 7.10 -16.13
N GLN A 95 -3.40 5.98 -16.15
CA GLN A 95 -3.83 4.74 -16.77
C GLN A 95 -3.66 3.60 -15.78
N VAL A 96 -4.50 2.57 -15.87
CA VAL A 96 -4.35 1.35 -15.07
C VAL A 96 -4.44 0.13 -15.97
N GLU A 97 -3.43 -0.72 -15.89
CA GLU A 97 -3.44 -2.02 -16.57
C GLU A 97 -4.39 -2.99 -15.85
N PRO A 98 -5.19 -3.75 -16.59
CA PRO A 98 -5.95 -4.87 -16.05
C PRO A 98 -5.00 -5.97 -15.56
N VAL A 99 -5.38 -6.63 -14.46
CA VAL A 99 -4.67 -7.81 -13.94
C VAL A 99 -5.43 -9.02 -14.45
N PHE A 100 -4.77 -9.86 -15.24
CA PHE A 100 -5.36 -11.04 -15.85
C PHE A 100 -4.71 -12.32 -15.31
N PRO A 101 -5.46 -13.43 -15.22
CA PRO A 101 -4.89 -14.75 -14.91
C PRO A 101 -3.85 -15.14 -15.97
N GLU A 102 -2.81 -15.89 -15.59
CA GLU A 102 -1.74 -16.33 -16.51
C GLU A 102 -2.24 -17.08 -17.75
N ASN A 103 -3.44 -17.67 -17.67
CA ASN A 103 -4.05 -18.48 -18.72
C ASN A 103 -4.81 -17.66 -19.78
N GLU A 104 -4.87 -16.33 -19.66
CA GLU A 104 -5.65 -15.49 -20.56
C GLU A 104 -4.78 -14.52 -21.38
N HIS A 105 -5.16 -14.29 -22.63
CA HIS A 105 -4.41 -13.41 -23.52
C HIS A 105 -4.62 -11.93 -23.18
N ARG A 106 -3.52 -11.23 -22.89
CA ARG A 106 -3.47 -9.78 -22.62
C ARG A 106 -4.22 -8.93 -23.66
N ALA A 107 -4.24 -9.36 -24.92
CA ALA A 107 -4.90 -8.66 -26.02
C ALA A 107 -6.42 -8.50 -25.85
N LEU A 108 -7.06 -9.31 -25.00
CA LEU A 108 -8.49 -9.22 -24.70
C LEU A 108 -8.82 -8.08 -23.73
N TYR A 109 -7.80 -7.52 -23.07
CA TYR A 109 -7.97 -6.55 -22.01
C TYR A 109 -7.36 -5.21 -22.40
N SER A 110 -8.15 -4.15 -22.26
CA SER A 110 -7.71 -2.80 -22.55
C SER A 110 -7.30 -2.06 -21.29
N THR A 111 -6.21 -1.29 -21.39
CA THR A 111 -5.82 -0.29 -20.40
C THR A 111 -6.94 0.71 -20.17
N HIS A 112 -7.25 1.00 -18.90
CA HIS A 112 -8.28 1.97 -18.55
C HIS A 112 -7.64 3.34 -18.31
N SER A 113 -8.21 4.39 -18.89
CA SER A 113 -7.86 5.78 -18.59
C SER A 113 -8.68 6.25 -17.39
N LEU A 114 -8.02 6.82 -16.40
CA LEU A 114 -8.65 7.32 -15.19
C LEU A 114 -8.39 8.83 -15.00
N LYS A 115 -9.34 9.51 -14.36
CA LYS A 115 -9.18 10.89 -13.89
C LYS A 115 -9.86 11.07 -12.54
N ILE A 116 -9.12 11.64 -11.60
CA ILE A 116 -9.57 12.00 -10.25
C ILE A 116 -9.58 13.53 -10.19
N LEU A 117 -10.74 14.12 -9.99
CA LEU A 117 -10.91 15.56 -9.82
C LEU A 117 -11.20 15.88 -8.35
N PHE A 118 -10.38 16.75 -7.76
CA PHE A 118 -10.49 17.15 -6.35
C PHE A 118 -11.43 18.34 -6.24
N LYS A 119 -12.72 18.06 -6.01
CA LYS A 119 -13.78 19.07 -6.05
C LYS A 119 -13.92 19.82 -4.72
N GLU A 120 -13.58 19.16 -3.62
CA GLU A 120 -13.60 19.72 -2.25
C GLU A 120 -12.19 19.99 -1.69
N GLY A 121 -11.18 20.14 -2.56
CA GLY A 121 -9.79 20.36 -2.14
C GLY A 121 -9.06 19.09 -1.68
N GLY A 122 -8.08 19.21 -0.79
CA GLY A 122 -7.30 18.08 -0.25
C GLY A 122 -6.24 17.48 -1.19
N CYS A 123 -6.10 18.02 -2.41
CA CYS A 123 -5.08 17.56 -3.36
C CYS A 123 -3.64 17.80 -2.87
N GLY A 124 -3.40 18.83 -2.04
CA GLY A 124 -2.07 19.15 -1.50
C GLY A 124 -1.48 18.04 -0.62
N THR A 125 -2.32 17.32 0.10
CA THR A 125 -1.91 16.15 0.91
C THR A 125 -1.95 14.87 0.08
N PHE A 126 -3.01 14.69 -0.72
CA PHE A 126 -3.22 13.48 -1.50
C PHE A 126 -2.11 13.24 -2.54
N VAL A 127 -1.82 14.23 -3.37
CA VAL A 127 -0.92 14.11 -4.53
C VAL A 127 0.48 13.66 -4.12
N PRO A 128 1.18 14.32 -3.17
CA PRO A 128 2.52 13.90 -2.80
C PRO A 128 2.53 12.49 -2.19
N LEU A 129 1.55 12.15 -1.34
CA LEU A 129 1.46 10.80 -0.76
C LEU A 129 1.26 9.73 -1.83
N PHE A 130 0.32 9.97 -2.75
CA PHE A 130 0.05 9.06 -3.85
C PHE A 130 1.28 8.81 -4.74
N LEU A 131 1.93 9.89 -5.19
CA LEU A 131 3.10 9.79 -6.07
C LEU A 131 4.29 9.13 -5.38
N ASN A 132 4.49 9.40 -4.08
CA ASN A 132 5.52 8.74 -3.28
C ASN A 132 5.25 7.24 -3.11
N LEU A 133 4.00 6.85 -2.83
CA LEU A 133 3.62 5.45 -2.68
C LEU A 133 3.78 4.67 -3.98
N ILE A 134 3.29 5.20 -5.11
CA ILE A 134 3.52 4.57 -6.43
C ILE A 134 5.02 4.37 -6.69
N SER A 135 5.82 5.40 -6.44
CA SER A 135 7.26 5.34 -6.66
C SER A 135 7.94 4.32 -5.73
N SER A 136 7.47 4.18 -4.49
CA SER A 136 7.96 3.17 -3.54
C SER A 136 7.61 1.75 -3.98
N VAL A 137 6.34 1.51 -4.34
CA VAL A 137 5.85 0.19 -4.79
C VAL A 137 6.59 -0.27 -6.05
N ARG A 138 6.83 0.62 -7.01
CA ARG A 138 7.59 0.29 -8.23
C ARG A 138 9.05 -0.05 -7.93
N ARG A 139 9.74 0.76 -7.10
CA ARG A 139 11.13 0.49 -6.71
C ARG A 139 11.27 -0.85 -6.00
N TYR A 140 10.37 -1.15 -5.06
CA TYR A 140 10.36 -2.42 -4.35
C TYR A 140 10.19 -3.61 -5.31
N ASN A 141 9.29 -3.50 -6.30
CA ASN A 141 9.08 -4.56 -7.29
C ASN A 141 10.26 -4.73 -8.26
N GLN A 142 10.99 -3.66 -8.58
CA GLN A 142 12.21 -3.72 -9.40
C GLN A 142 13.35 -4.44 -8.67
N VAL A 143 13.61 -4.07 -7.41
CA VAL A 143 14.68 -4.71 -6.60
C VAL A 143 14.43 -6.20 -6.38
N ASN A 144 13.17 -6.61 -6.28
CA ASN A 144 12.81 -8.03 -6.13
C ASN A 144 12.82 -8.82 -7.44
N HIS A 145 12.81 -8.15 -8.61
CA HIS A 145 12.90 -8.79 -9.92
C HIS A 145 14.33 -8.81 -10.49
N GLU A 146 15.27 -8.03 -9.94
CA GLU A 146 16.69 -8.15 -10.23
C GLU A 146 17.30 -9.35 -9.48
N PRO A 147 18.07 -10.25 -10.13
CA PRO A 147 18.83 -11.26 -9.41
C PRO A 147 19.87 -10.58 -8.51
N GLN A 148 19.64 -10.60 -7.20
CA GLN A 148 20.48 -9.91 -6.22
C GLN A 148 21.95 -10.31 -6.35
N PRO A 149 22.89 -9.36 -6.57
CA PRO A 149 24.27 -9.56 -6.16
C PRO A 149 24.30 -9.58 -4.63
N ARG A 150 24.87 -10.65 -4.04
CA ARG A 150 25.02 -10.83 -2.59
C ARG A 150 25.60 -9.57 -1.96
N THR A 151 24.80 -8.84 -1.18
CA THR A 151 25.24 -7.71 -0.37
C THR A 151 25.12 -8.07 1.12
N ASP A 152 26.09 -7.57 1.89
CA ASP A 152 26.43 -7.98 3.26
C ASP A 152 25.29 -7.64 4.26
N PRO A 153 24.86 -8.55 5.16
CA PRO A 153 23.67 -8.40 6.02
C PRO A 153 23.66 -7.21 7.00
N LEU A 154 24.74 -6.45 7.11
CA LEU A 154 24.89 -5.38 8.11
C LEU A 154 24.28 -4.02 7.68
N GLN A 155 23.93 -3.83 6.40
CA GLN A 155 23.36 -2.56 5.90
C GLN A 155 21.82 -2.51 5.86
N ALA A 156 21.12 -3.65 5.97
CA ALA A 156 19.66 -3.72 5.84
C ALA A 156 18.87 -3.27 7.10
N ALA A 157 19.54 -2.85 8.16
CA ALA A 157 18.91 -2.55 9.45
C ALA A 157 18.37 -1.11 9.59
N GLN A 158 18.52 -0.26 8.58
CA GLN A 158 18.00 1.12 8.61
C GLN A 158 16.72 1.21 7.80
N THR A 159 15.57 1.13 8.48
CA THR A 159 14.25 1.32 7.86
C THR A 159 13.99 2.81 7.57
N PRO A 160 13.59 3.20 6.35
CA PRO A 160 13.39 4.61 5.95
C PRO A 160 12.22 5.34 6.64
N VAL A 161 11.44 4.64 7.47
CA VAL A 161 10.18 5.13 8.04
C VAL A 161 10.43 6.17 9.16
N ASP A 162 11.52 6.03 9.90
CA ASP A 162 11.86 6.93 11.02
C ASP A 162 12.29 8.33 10.55
N GLU A 163 12.78 8.46 9.32
CA GLU A 163 13.25 9.73 8.75
C GLU A 163 12.11 10.55 8.14
N MET A 164 11.09 9.86 7.58
CA MET A 164 9.84 10.49 7.09
C MET A 164 9.01 11.09 8.23
N MET A 165 9.01 10.46 9.41
CA MET A 165 8.23 10.92 10.58
C MET A 165 8.72 12.24 11.18
N ARG A 166 9.97 12.66 10.89
CA ARG A 166 10.58 13.86 11.48
C ARG A 166 10.29 15.16 10.71
N HIS A 167 9.62 15.09 9.55
CA HIS A 167 9.44 16.23 8.65
C HIS A 167 7.98 16.63 8.38
N ALA A 168 7.00 15.99 9.04
CA ALA A 168 5.61 16.37 8.88
C ALA A 168 5.27 17.60 9.75
N TYR A 169 5.11 18.77 9.13
CA TYR A 169 4.49 19.93 9.78
C TYR A 169 2.97 19.72 9.82
N VAL A 170 2.39 19.67 11.02
CA VAL A 170 0.95 19.40 11.20
C VAL A 170 0.19 20.72 11.19
N ASP A 171 -0.67 20.94 10.18
CA ASP A 171 -1.59 22.07 10.08
C ASP A 171 -2.83 21.84 10.97
N PRO A 172 -3.10 22.69 11.99
CA PRO A 172 -4.27 22.55 12.87
C PRO A 172 -5.64 22.67 12.18
N ASN A 173 -5.72 23.21 10.96
CA ASN A 173 -6.98 23.33 10.21
C ASN A 173 -7.22 22.19 9.20
N ASP A 174 -6.30 21.21 9.09
CA ASP A 174 -6.46 20.07 8.18
C ASP A 174 -7.29 18.96 8.85
N PRO A 175 -8.48 18.58 8.32
CA PRO A 175 -9.29 17.50 8.87
C PRO A 175 -8.74 16.09 8.57
N THR A 176 -7.52 15.96 8.03
CA THR A 176 -6.88 14.67 7.75
C THR A 176 -6.61 13.88 9.03
N LYS A 177 -7.09 12.63 9.08
CA LYS A 177 -6.87 11.69 10.20
C LYS A 177 -5.76 10.72 9.86
N ILE A 178 -4.66 10.74 10.62
CA ILE A 178 -3.55 9.78 10.53
C ILE A 178 -3.74 8.74 11.63
N PHE A 179 -3.80 7.46 11.25
CA PHE A 179 -3.81 6.35 12.22
C PHE A 179 -2.39 5.81 12.38
N LEU A 180 -1.77 6.08 13.53
CA LEU A 180 -0.45 5.55 13.90
C LEU A 180 -0.65 4.28 14.75
N GLN A 181 -0.21 3.11 14.27
CA GLN A 181 -0.01 1.96 15.15
C GLN A 181 1.36 2.09 15.83
N GLN A 182 1.37 2.24 17.15
CA GLN A 182 2.59 2.04 17.92
C GLN A 182 2.99 0.55 17.87
N PRO A 183 4.26 0.22 17.63
CA PRO A 183 4.72 -1.16 17.70
C PRO A 183 4.51 -1.69 19.12
N THR A 184 3.85 -2.83 19.24
CA THR A 184 3.65 -3.55 20.49
C THR A 184 5.00 -3.97 21.09
N THR A 185 5.10 -3.82 22.41
CA THR A 185 6.32 -3.94 23.24
C THR A 185 6.99 -5.32 23.18
N GLU A 186 6.32 -6.34 22.65
CA GLU A 186 6.83 -7.73 22.58
C GLU A 186 8.02 -7.91 21.62
N SER A 187 8.25 -6.99 20.68
CA SER A 187 9.34 -7.10 19.70
C SER A 187 10.76 -6.87 20.27
N GLN A 188 10.88 -6.34 21.49
CA GLN A 188 12.18 -6.01 22.11
C GLN A 188 12.84 -7.18 22.87
N LEU A 189 12.11 -8.25 23.20
CA LEU A 189 12.64 -9.34 24.03
C LEU A 189 13.47 -10.40 23.28
N ARG A 190 13.51 -10.36 21.94
CA ARG A 190 14.18 -11.40 21.14
C ARG A 190 15.64 -11.12 20.76
N ARG A 191 16.27 -10.06 21.30
CA ARG A 191 17.61 -9.61 20.85
C ARG A 191 18.81 -9.94 21.72
N ARG A 192 18.72 -10.80 22.73
CA ARG A 192 19.91 -11.12 23.55
C ARG A 192 20.06 -12.60 23.88
N THR A 193 20.62 -13.38 22.96
CA THR A 193 21.62 -14.41 23.28
C THR A 193 22.31 -14.94 22.02
N ILE A 194 23.52 -14.45 21.73
CA ILE A 194 24.55 -15.22 21.02
C ILE A 194 25.77 -15.17 21.94
N ILE A 195 26.03 -16.27 22.63
CA ILE A 195 27.24 -16.47 23.44
C ILE A 195 28.29 -17.01 22.48
N ALA A 196 29.33 -16.23 22.21
CA ALA A 196 30.55 -16.68 21.56
C ALA A 196 31.43 -17.38 22.61
N TRP A 197 31.83 -18.62 22.35
CA TRP A 197 32.83 -19.33 23.15
C TRP A 197 34.23 -19.13 22.53
N PRO A 198 35.26 -18.76 23.31
CA PRO A 198 36.64 -19.00 22.94
C PRO A 198 37.26 -20.13 23.77
N ASN A 199 38.01 -20.98 23.05
CA ASN A 199 38.99 -21.97 23.46
C ASN A 199 39.53 -21.91 24.91
N ALA A 200 39.47 -23.03 25.64
CA ALA A 200 40.43 -23.39 26.68
C ALA A 200 40.48 -24.92 26.90
N THR A 201 41.69 -25.39 27.21
CA THR A 201 42.22 -26.76 27.10
C THR A 201 42.06 -27.57 28.40
N ILE A 202 41.79 -28.88 28.26
CA ILE A 202 42.08 -30.08 29.09
C ILE A 202 42.04 -29.94 30.64
N SER A 203 41.19 -30.76 31.28
CA SER A 203 41.57 -31.62 32.41
C SER A 203 40.64 -32.83 32.48
N PHE A 204 41.20 -34.03 32.29
CA PHE A 204 40.58 -35.29 32.68
C PHE A 204 40.54 -35.37 34.21
N LEU A 205 39.43 -35.86 34.79
CA LEU A 205 39.41 -36.71 35.98
C LEU A 205 37.98 -37.25 36.25
N SER A 206 37.84 -38.55 35.97
CA SER A 206 37.13 -39.57 36.76
C SER A 206 35.72 -39.32 37.36
N CYS A 207 34.77 -40.15 36.90
CA CYS A 207 33.70 -40.80 37.68
C CYS A 207 34.09 -41.11 39.16
N PRO A 208 33.17 -41.29 40.13
CA PRO A 208 32.02 -42.20 39.96
C PRO A 208 30.76 -41.96 40.83
N LEU A 209 29.81 -42.91 40.72
CA LEU A 209 28.79 -43.37 41.69
C LEU A 209 27.39 -42.68 41.73
N SER A 210 26.41 -43.41 41.18
CA SER A 210 25.04 -43.59 41.73
C SER A 210 25.09 -44.37 43.08
N PRO A 211 24.00 -44.65 43.85
CA PRO A 211 22.53 -44.59 43.62
C PRO A 211 21.77 -44.04 44.90
N PRO A 212 20.52 -44.40 45.31
CA PRO A 212 19.42 -45.14 44.68
C PRO A 212 18.00 -44.50 44.77
N GLU A 213 17.05 -45.19 44.12
CA GLU A 213 15.60 -45.10 44.23
C GLU A 213 15.05 -45.35 45.66
N PHE A 214 13.94 -44.69 45.99
CA PHE A 214 12.78 -45.10 46.80
C PHE A 214 11.73 -43.98 46.51
N MET A 215 10.48 -44.18 46.10
CA MET A 215 9.48 -45.25 46.23
C MET A 215 8.43 -45.06 45.12
#